data_AF-A0A841A4Y3-F1
#
_entry.id   AF-A0A841A4Y3-F1
#
_cell.length_a   1.000
_cell.length_b   1.000
_cell.length_c   1.000
_cell.angle_alpha   90.00
_cell.angle_beta   90.00
_cell.angle_gamma   90.00
#
_symmetry.space_group_name_H-M   'P 1'
#
loop_
_entity.id
_entity.type
_entity.pdbx_description
1 polymer ?
#
loop_
_entity_poly.entity_id
_entity_poly.type
_entity_poly.pdbx_seq_one_letter_code
_entity_poly.pdbx_strand_id
1 'polypeptide(L)'
;MEVTISREAHVMLHDATPQDPLDASSRDASSGSAADSARRPPNLTHAPLDGLDELVVFQIGMTVRKPWRPDLWGPVFTAMPRMLAELGRAKAAHERGEGKDLGFLGAEAMIGPSGPWVVQYWKSTEHLYEYARMGSLAHLPAWKAFNVAARKHPGAVGIWHETYAVPVDRIETFYGNGAAVGLAKMVGAVPVASRGRTARQRLGTR
;
A
#
# COMPACT_ATOMS: atom_id res chain seq x y z
N MET A 1 31.65 -16.59 -41.96
CA MET A 1 31.97 -16.30 -40.54
C MET A 1 31.10 -17.25 -39.72
N GLU A 2 31.76 -18.22 -39.08
CA GLU A 2 31.16 -19.39 -38.42
C GLU A 2 30.12 -19.02 -37.35
N VAL A 3 29.05 -19.82 -37.28
CA VAL A 3 28.21 -19.97 -36.10
C VAL A 3 28.21 -21.45 -35.76
N THR A 4 28.93 -21.80 -34.70
CA THR A 4 28.88 -23.11 -34.05
C THR A 4 28.65 -22.84 -32.57
N ILE A 5 27.62 -23.45 -32.00
CA ILE A 5 27.61 -24.17 -30.71
C ILE A 5 26.15 -24.64 -30.51
N SER A 6 25.94 -25.94 -30.65
CA SER A 6 24.82 -26.66 -30.04
C SER A 6 25.40 -27.96 -29.48
N ARG A 7 25.23 -28.20 -28.18
CA ARG A 7 25.51 -29.49 -27.55
C ARG A 7 24.36 -29.83 -26.61
N GLU A 8 23.77 -30.98 -26.93
CA GLU A 8 22.74 -31.70 -26.21
C GLU A 8 23.24 -32.23 -24.85
N ALA A 9 22.28 -32.46 -23.94
CA ALA A 9 22.45 -33.32 -22.77
C ALA A 9 21.48 -34.52 -22.85
N HIS A 10 22.06 -35.71 -22.86
CA HIS A 10 21.45 -37.06 -22.82
C HIS A 10 21.02 -37.37 -21.35
N VAL A 11 19.78 -37.82 -21.07
CA VAL A 11 19.33 -39.22 -20.72
C VAL A 11 20.06 -39.83 -19.51
N MET A 12 19.51 -40.64 -18.59
CA MET A 12 18.20 -41.08 -18.10
C MET A 12 18.48 -41.95 -16.84
N LEU A 13 17.48 -42.06 -15.96
CA LEU A 13 17.09 -43.21 -15.11
C LEU A 13 18.12 -44.22 -14.58
N HIS A 14 18.03 -44.53 -13.28
CA HIS A 14 17.96 -45.92 -12.82
C HIS A 14 17.09 -46.06 -11.55
N ASP A 15 16.21 -47.06 -11.62
CA ASP A 15 15.26 -47.56 -10.62
C ASP A 15 15.89 -48.73 -9.85
N ALA A 16 15.50 -48.93 -8.57
CA ALA A 16 15.47 -50.22 -7.86
C ALA A 16 15.05 -50.08 -6.38
N THR A 17 13.92 -50.70 -6.03
CA THR A 17 13.51 -51.19 -4.69
C THR A 17 13.39 -52.73 -4.75
N PRO A 18 12.96 -53.52 -3.74
CA PRO A 18 12.90 -53.38 -2.26
C PRO A 18 13.31 -54.68 -1.46
N GLN A 19 13.47 -54.61 -0.13
CA GLN A 19 13.20 -55.74 0.82
C GLN A 19 12.86 -55.20 2.24
N ASP A 20 11.76 -55.71 2.81
CA ASP A 20 11.12 -55.54 4.14
C ASP A 20 11.81 -56.37 5.27
N PRO A 21 11.26 -56.51 6.50
CA PRO A 21 10.84 -55.51 7.50
C PRO A 21 11.37 -55.85 8.93
N LEU A 22 11.55 -54.88 9.84
CA LEU A 22 11.54 -55.18 11.28
C LEU A 22 10.89 -54.04 12.09
N ASP A 23 9.86 -54.46 12.82
CA ASP A 23 9.09 -53.76 13.83
C ASP A 23 9.99 -53.25 14.97
N ALA A 24 9.93 -51.94 15.24
CA ALA A 24 10.18 -51.38 16.56
C ALA A 24 9.57 -49.97 16.60
N SER A 25 8.43 -49.89 17.27
CA SER A 25 7.83 -48.67 17.78
C SER A 25 8.90 -47.72 18.36
N SER A 26 9.18 -46.62 17.66
CA SER A 26 9.88 -45.46 18.22
C SER A 26 8.95 -44.24 18.10
N ARG A 27 8.39 -43.90 19.26
CA ARG A 27 7.77 -42.61 19.52
C ARG A 27 8.85 -41.54 19.45
N ASP A 28 8.71 -40.60 18.52
CA ASP A 28 8.78 -39.14 18.70
C ASP A 28 9.17 -38.50 17.36
N ALA A 29 8.18 -38.39 16.48
CA ALA A 29 8.25 -37.50 15.33
C ALA A 29 7.43 -36.25 15.64
N SER A 30 8.14 -35.13 15.71
CA SER A 30 7.62 -33.76 15.63
C SER A 30 6.72 -33.28 16.76
N SER A 31 7.32 -33.04 17.93
CA SER A 31 6.91 -31.90 18.75
C SER A 31 7.35 -30.61 18.03
N GLY A 32 6.59 -30.20 17.01
CA GLY A 32 6.52 -28.80 16.64
C GLY A 32 6.08 -28.05 17.88
N SER A 33 7.05 -27.48 18.60
CA SER A 33 6.85 -26.89 19.91
C SER A 33 5.68 -25.91 19.87
N ALA A 34 4.67 -26.17 20.70
CA ALA A 34 3.61 -25.23 21.02
C ALA A 34 4.12 -23.88 21.58
N ALA A 35 5.45 -23.71 21.75
CA ALA A 35 6.07 -22.46 22.13
C ALA A 35 6.15 -21.42 20.99
N ASP A 36 6.04 -21.81 19.71
CA ASP A 36 6.12 -20.83 18.61
C ASP A 36 4.85 -19.98 18.49
N SER A 37 3.70 -20.50 18.94
CA SER A 37 2.41 -19.79 18.94
C SER A 37 2.23 -18.82 20.11
N ALA A 38 3.20 -18.74 21.03
CA ALA A 38 3.12 -17.89 22.23
C ALA A 38 4.01 -16.63 22.19
N ARG A 39 4.82 -16.44 21.13
CA ARG A 39 5.71 -15.28 21.06
C ARG A 39 4.93 -14.04 20.66
N ARG A 40 4.86 -13.06 21.56
CA ARG A 40 4.27 -11.74 21.29
C ARG A 40 4.84 -11.19 19.97
N PRO A 41 3.99 -10.74 19.02
CA PRO A 41 4.46 -10.11 17.80
C PRO A 41 5.42 -8.96 18.11
N PRO A 42 6.53 -8.80 17.36
CA PRO A 42 7.48 -7.73 17.61
C PRO A 42 6.81 -6.37 17.41
N ASN A 43 7.31 -5.35 18.12
CA ASN A 43 6.96 -3.97 17.83
C ASN A 43 7.70 -3.52 16.58
N LEU A 44 6.98 -2.88 15.66
CA LEU A 44 7.47 -2.45 14.36
C LEU A 44 7.37 -0.93 14.20
N THR A 45 8.08 -0.43 13.20
CA THR A 45 7.98 0.93 12.63
C THR A 45 7.96 0.81 11.10
N HIS A 46 7.62 1.86 10.38
CA HIS A 46 7.73 1.90 8.92
C HIS A 46 9.16 1.57 8.47
N ALA A 47 9.28 0.85 7.36
CA ALA A 47 10.57 0.60 6.71
C ALA A 47 11.23 1.91 6.25
N PRO A 48 12.56 1.94 6.06
CA PRO A 48 13.25 3.09 5.49
C PRO A 48 12.60 3.60 4.20
N LEU A 49 12.45 4.92 4.11
CA LEU A 49 11.92 5.61 2.94
C LEU A 49 13.07 5.96 2.00
N ASP A 50 13.82 4.93 1.57
CA ASP A 50 15.05 5.12 0.82
C ASP A 50 14.79 5.83 -0.52
N GLY A 51 15.62 6.83 -0.83
CA GLY A 51 15.50 7.62 -2.05
C GLY A 51 14.36 8.65 -2.03
N LEU A 52 13.74 8.91 -0.88
CA LEU A 52 12.74 9.96 -0.69
C LEU A 52 13.28 11.05 0.24
N ASP A 53 13.10 12.32 -0.15
CA ASP A 53 13.38 13.47 0.71
C ASP A 53 12.18 13.82 1.61
N GLU A 54 10.98 13.56 1.10
CA GLU A 54 9.72 13.77 1.81
C GLU A 54 8.76 12.59 1.62
N LEU A 55 7.74 12.55 2.47
CA LEU A 55 6.56 11.73 2.31
C LEU A 55 5.35 12.65 2.32
N VAL A 56 4.47 12.48 1.33
CA VAL A 56 3.21 13.20 1.29
C VAL A 56 2.06 12.32 1.77
N VAL A 57 1.37 12.79 2.80
CA VAL A 57 0.09 12.23 3.26
C VAL A 57 -1.03 13.12 2.74
N PHE A 58 -1.86 12.57 1.86
CA PHE A 58 -2.97 13.28 1.24
C PHE A 58 -4.29 12.68 1.70
N GLN A 59 -5.07 13.46 2.44
CA GLN A 59 -6.41 13.07 2.86
C GLN A 59 -7.43 13.69 1.91
N ILE A 60 -8.41 12.91 1.48
CA ILE A 60 -9.50 13.41 0.64
C ILE A 60 -10.80 12.72 1.03
N GLY A 61 -11.88 13.49 1.17
CA GLY A 61 -13.17 12.95 1.57
C GLY A 61 -14.35 13.69 0.97
N MET A 62 -15.51 13.04 1.06
CA MET A 62 -16.79 13.65 0.71
C MET A 62 -17.70 13.75 1.93
N THR A 63 -18.50 14.80 1.99
CA THR A 63 -19.54 15.00 3.01
C THR A 63 -20.91 15.02 2.34
N VAL A 64 -21.77 14.07 2.73
CA VAL A 64 -23.12 13.96 2.17
C VAL A 64 -24.05 14.88 2.96
N ARG A 65 -24.58 15.92 2.30
CA ARG A 65 -25.50 16.89 2.93
C ARG A 65 -26.97 16.63 2.58
N LYS A 66 -27.23 15.93 1.48
CA LYS A 66 -28.58 15.50 1.05
C LYS A 66 -28.60 13.98 0.86
N PRO A 67 -28.70 13.18 1.94
CA PRO A 67 -28.60 11.71 1.86
C PRO A 67 -29.67 11.08 0.96
N TRP A 68 -30.86 11.69 0.86
CA TRP A 68 -31.96 11.25 -0.01
C TRP A 68 -31.73 11.51 -1.52
N ARG A 69 -30.57 12.05 -1.92
CA ARG A 69 -30.20 12.31 -3.32
C ARG A 69 -28.99 11.48 -3.77
N PRO A 70 -29.12 10.13 -3.84
CA PRO A 70 -28.03 9.26 -4.28
C PRO A 70 -27.58 9.52 -5.71
N ASP A 71 -28.44 10.10 -6.54
CA ASP A 71 -28.10 10.59 -7.88
C ASP A 71 -27.02 11.69 -7.86
N LEU A 72 -26.89 12.42 -6.74
CA LEU A 72 -25.90 13.49 -6.60
C LEU A 72 -24.60 13.04 -5.91
N TRP A 73 -24.71 12.22 -4.85
CA TRP A 73 -23.53 11.79 -4.08
C TRP A 73 -22.95 10.44 -4.53
N GLY A 74 -23.76 9.56 -5.14
CA GLY A 74 -23.33 8.26 -5.64
C GLY A 74 -22.20 8.33 -6.67
N PRO A 75 -22.27 9.20 -7.69
CA PRO A 75 -21.17 9.35 -8.66
C PRO A 75 -19.84 9.73 -8.00
N VAL A 76 -19.87 10.65 -7.01
CA VAL A 76 -18.68 11.09 -6.25
C VAL A 76 -18.10 9.92 -5.44
N PHE A 77 -18.97 9.15 -4.76
CA PHE A 77 -18.57 7.97 -3.99
C PHE A 77 -17.83 6.94 -4.85
N THR A 78 -18.27 6.73 -6.09
CA THR A 78 -17.63 5.74 -7.01
C THR A 78 -16.39 6.27 -7.72
N ALA A 79 -16.11 7.57 -7.68
CA ALA A 79 -14.97 8.17 -8.38
C ALA A 79 -13.63 7.77 -7.74
N MET A 80 -13.54 7.82 -6.41
CA MET A 80 -12.29 7.59 -5.71
C MET A 80 -11.77 6.15 -5.81
N PRO A 81 -12.61 5.10 -5.66
CA PRO A 81 -12.17 3.72 -5.91
C PRO A 81 -11.61 3.49 -7.33
N ARG A 82 -12.16 4.17 -8.34
CA ARG A 82 -11.65 4.09 -9.72
C ARG A 82 -10.25 4.71 -9.85
N MET A 83 -10.03 5.89 -9.26
CA MET A 83 -8.71 6.53 -9.22
C MET A 83 -7.69 5.67 -8.49
N LEU A 84 -8.04 5.12 -7.33
CA LEU A 84 -7.14 4.25 -6.56
C LEU A 84 -6.78 2.97 -7.33
N ALA A 85 -7.73 2.37 -8.04
CA ALA A 85 -7.46 1.21 -8.88
C ALA A 85 -6.53 1.54 -10.06
N GLU A 86 -6.69 2.72 -10.67
CA GLU A 86 -5.78 3.22 -11.72
C GLU A 86 -4.36 3.44 -11.18
N LEU A 87 -4.23 4.15 -10.06
CA LEU A 87 -2.95 4.39 -9.40
C LEU A 87 -2.27 3.09 -8.96
N GLY A 88 -3.04 2.14 -8.42
CA GLY A 88 -2.54 0.82 -8.06
C GLY A 88 -2.00 0.03 -9.26
N ARG A 89 -2.71 0.06 -10.41
CA ARG A 89 -2.22 -0.57 -11.65
C ARG A 89 -0.95 0.10 -12.18
N ALA A 90 -0.91 1.43 -12.17
CA ALA A 90 0.26 2.19 -12.61
C ALA A 90 1.49 1.90 -11.72
N LYS A 91 1.31 1.87 -10.40
CA LYS A 91 2.35 1.46 -9.45
C LYS A 91 2.86 0.05 -9.74
N ALA A 92 1.94 -0.93 -9.87
CA ALA A 92 2.32 -2.30 -10.14
C ALA A 92 3.04 -2.46 -11.50
N ALA A 93 2.67 -1.68 -12.52
CA ALA A 93 3.39 -1.66 -13.79
C ALA A 93 4.81 -1.12 -13.60
N HIS A 94 4.96 0.01 -12.92
CA HIS A 94 6.27 0.62 -12.67
C HIS A 94 7.22 -0.34 -11.91
N GLU A 95 6.70 -1.07 -10.92
CA GLU A 95 7.46 -2.08 -10.17
C GLU A 95 7.95 -3.25 -11.03
N ARG A 96 7.27 -3.56 -12.14
CA ARG A 96 7.72 -4.54 -13.14
C ARG A 96 8.71 -3.95 -14.15
N GLY A 97 9.07 -2.68 -14.02
CA GLY A 97 9.89 -1.94 -14.97
C GLY A 97 9.12 -1.37 -16.17
N GLU A 98 7.78 -1.32 -16.08
CA GLU A 98 6.90 -0.87 -17.16
C GLU A 98 6.24 0.47 -16.83
N GLY A 99 6.20 1.41 -17.77
CA GLY A 99 5.47 2.66 -17.59
C GLY A 99 6.10 3.65 -16.61
N LYS A 100 5.40 4.76 -16.39
CA LYS A 100 5.89 5.90 -15.59
C LYS A 100 5.61 5.68 -14.10
N ASP A 101 6.58 6.02 -13.25
CA ASP A 101 6.34 6.18 -11.83
C ASP A 101 5.42 7.39 -11.59
N LEU A 102 4.22 7.15 -11.07
CA LEU A 102 3.30 8.22 -10.68
C LEU A 102 3.52 8.69 -9.23
N GLY A 103 4.46 8.08 -8.50
CA GLY A 103 4.79 8.44 -7.12
C GLY A 103 3.75 8.04 -6.09
N PHE A 104 2.72 7.28 -6.46
CA PHE A 104 1.74 6.74 -5.53
C PHE A 104 2.31 5.55 -4.77
N LEU A 105 2.26 5.59 -3.43
CA LEU A 105 2.73 4.50 -2.57
C LEU A 105 1.58 3.58 -2.15
N GLY A 106 0.39 4.13 -1.96
CA GLY A 106 -0.79 3.36 -1.56
C GLY A 106 -1.82 4.24 -0.86
N ALA A 107 -2.94 3.63 -0.46
CA ALA A 107 -4.02 4.33 0.22
C ALA A 107 -4.82 3.42 1.16
N GLU A 108 -5.45 4.03 2.16
CA GLU A 108 -6.45 3.40 3.00
C GLU A 108 -7.77 4.18 2.92
N ALA A 109 -8.85 3.46 2.65
CA ALA A 109 -10.20 4.02 2.67
C ALA A 109 -10.83 3.79 4.05
N MET A 110 -11.50 4.82 4.55
CA MET A 110 -12.18 4.82 5.83
C MET A 110 -13.61 5.35 5.66
N ILE A 111 -14.49 4.93 6.56
CA ILE A 111 -15.85 5.46 6.68
C ILE A 111 -15.99 5.99 8.10
N GLY A 112 -16.23 7.29 8.23
CA GLY A 112 -16.45 7.95 9.52
C GLY A 112 -17.79 8.70 9.58
N PRO A 113 -18.08 9.35 10.72
CA PRO A 113 -19.33 10.10 10.91
C PRO A 113 -19.54 11.21 9.88
N SER A 114 -18.46 11.80 9.38
CA SER A 114 -18.48 12.88 8.39
C SER A 114 -18.56 12.39 6.92
N GLY A 115 -18.66 11.07 6.72
CA GLY A 115 -18.64 10.42 5.41
C GLY A 115 -17.36 9.62 5.15
N PRO A 116 -17.24 9.03 3.95
CA PRO A 116 -16.05 8.30 3.55
C PRO A 116 -14.91 9.24 3.18
N TRP A 117 -13.70 8.85 3.54
CA TRP A 117 -12.47 9.52 3.11
C TRP A 117 -11.35 8.50 2.87
N VAL A 118 -10.31 8.96 2.21
CA VAL A 118 -9.14 8.17 1.83
C VAL A 118 -7.89 8.89 2.31
N VAL A 119 -7.00 8.16 2.96
CA VAL A 119 -5.63 8.59 3.25
C VAL A 119 -4.71 7.97 2.22
N GLN A 120 -4.07 8.81 1.41
CA GLN A 120 -3.16 8.41 0.35
C GLN A 120 -1.73 8.77 0.74
N TYR A 121 -0.78 7.93 0.35
CA TYR A 121 0.65 8.13 0.57
C TYR A 121 1.35 8.32 -0.76
N TRP A 122 2.17 9.35 -0.86
CA TRP A 122 2.86 9.76 -2.08
C TRP A 122 4.33 10.05 -1.81
N LYS A 123 5.17 9.84 -2.84
CA LYS A 123 6.61 10.10 -2.79
C LYS A 123 6.94 11.59 -2.66
N SER A 124 6.13 12.47 -3.26
CA SER A 124 6.32 13.92 -3.15
C SER A 124 5.08 14.70 -3.57
N THR A 125 5.05 16.00 -3.29
CA THR A 125 3.95 16.89 -3.69
C THR A 125 3.89 17.07 -5.21
N GLU A 126 5.03 17.05 -5.89
CA GLU A 126 5.12 17.15 -7.35
C GLU A 126 4.43 15.97 -8.03
N HIS A 127 4.63 14.75 -7.53
CA HIS A 127 3.95 13.56 -8.04
C HIS A 127 2.43 13.66 -7.86
N LEU A 128 1.97 14.04 -6.67
CA LEU A 128 0.56 14.23 -6.36
C LEU A 128 -0.08 15.27 -7.30
N TYR A 129 0.55 16.43 -7.44
CA TYR A 129 0.02 17.51 -8.28
C TYR A 129 0.13 17.20 -9.76
N GLU A 130 1.15 16.46 -10.19
CA GLU A 130 1.24 15.94 -11.55
C GLU A 130 0.05 15.04 -11.88
N TYR A 131 -0.23 14.04 -11.03
CA TYR A 131 -1.40 13.19 -11.19
C TYR A 131 -2.70 14.01 -11.24
N ALA A 132 -2.84 14.99 -10.35
CA ALA A 132 -4.04 15.81 -10.26
C ALA A 132 -4.35 16.62 -11.55
N ARG A 133 -3.32 17.04 -12.29
CA ARG A 133 -3.45 17.79 -13.56
C ARG A 133 -3.46 16.92 -14.82
N MET A 134 -3.16 15.63 -14.72
CA MET A 134 -3.13 14.73 -15.88
C MET A 134 -4.53 14.51 -16.45
N GLY A 135 -4.78 15.07 -17.64
CA GLY A 135 -6.08 14.97 -18.29
C GLY A 135 -6.44 13.58 -18.83
N SER A 136 -5.44 12.71 -19.02
CA SER A 136 -5.63 11.32 -19.45
C SER A 136 -5.97 10.37 -18.30
N LEU A 137 -5.85 10.82 -17.04
CA LEU A 137 -6.05 10.00 -15.85
C LEU A 137 -7.37 10.34 -15.16
N ALA A 138 -7.86 9.43 -14.33
CA ALA A 138 -9.22 9.45 -13.80
C ALA A 138 -9.56 10.70 -12.95
N HIS A 139 -8.58 11.36 -12.34
CA HIS A 139 -8.81 12.50 -11.46
C HIS A 139 -9.47 13.70 -12.17
N LEU A 140 -8.86 14.22 -13.25
CA LEU A 140 -9.33 15.46 -13.87
C LEU A 140 -10.75 15.34 -14.48
N PRO A 141 -11.12 14.25 -15.18
CA PRO A 141 -12.50 14.03 -15.64
C PRO A 141 -13.49 13.94 -14.49
N ALA A 142 -13.16 13.23 -13.41
CA ALA A 142 -14.02 13.13 -12.23
C ALA A 142 -14.22 14.50 -11.55
N TRP A 143 -13.15 15.29 -11.42
CA TRP A 143 -13.20 16.64 -10.87
C TRP A 143 -14.07 17.59 -11.73
N LYS A 144 -13.95 17.50 -13.06
CA LYS A 144 -14.83 18.25 -13.98
C LYS A 144 -16.29 17.87 -13.81
N ALA A 145 -16.61 16.57 -13.78
CA ALA A 145 -17.97 16.07 -13.59
C ALA A 145 -18.57 16.53 -12.24
N PHE A 146 -17.79 16.42 -11.17
CA PHE A 146 -18.19 16.92 -9.85
C PHE A 146 -18.51 18.41 -9.88
N ASN A 147 -17.63 19.25 -10.44
CA ASN A 147 -17.85 20.70 -10.49
C ASN A 147 -19.11 21.09 -11.26
N VAL A 148 -19.42 20.38 -12.35
CA VAL A 148 -20.67 20.60 -13.10
C VAL A 148 -21.88 20.26 -12.22
N ALA A 149 -21.86 19.11 -11.53
CA ALA A 149 -22.96 18.69 -10.65
C ALA A 149 -23.12 19.63 -9.44
N ALA A 150 -22.02 20.04 -8.81
CA ALA A 150 -22.00 20.93 -7.66
C ALA A 150 -22.55 22.33 -8.00
N ARG A 151 -22.27 22.85 -9.20
CA ARG A 151 -22.86 24.12 -9.69
C ARG A 151 -24.38 24.01 -9.89
N LYS A 152 -24.86 22.89 -10.43
CA LYS A 152 -26.31 22.66 -10.64
C LYS A 152 -27.06 22.39 -9.33
N HIS A 153 -26.38 21.78 -8.36
CA HIS A 153 -26.97 21.35 -7.10
C HIS A 153 -26.12 21.77 -5.90
N PRO A 154 -26.04 23.08 -5.62
CA PRO A 154 -25.24 23.59 -4.52
C PRO A 154 -25.67 22.98 -3.18
N GLY A 155 -24.69 22.66 -2.35
CA GLY A 155 -24.91 22.12 -1.01
C GLY A 155 -25.39 20.67 -0.95
N ALA A 156 -25.42 19.91 -2.04
CA ALA A 156 -25.77 18.48 -1.99
C ALA A 156 -24.63 17.60 -1.45
N VAL A 157 -23.40 17.90 -1.89
CA VAL A 157 -22.18 17.16 -1.56
C VAL A 157 -21.05 18.14 -1.31
N GLY A 158 -20.31 17.96 -0.22
CA GLY A 158 -19.03 18.62 0.01
C GLY A 158 -17.86 17.71 -0.38
N ILE A 159 -16.76 18.31 -0.82
CA ILE A 159 -15.46 17.64 -0.95
C ILE A 159 -14.46 18.46 -0.15
N TRP A 160 -13.54 17.78 0.51
CA TRP A 160 -12.43 18.38 1.24
C TRP A 160 -11.17 17.57 0.99
N HIS A 161 -10.02 18.22 1.13
CA HIS A 161 -8.74 17.53 1.11
C HIS A 161 -7.70 18.25 1.98
N GLU A 162 -6.72 17.50 2.45
CA GLU A 162 -5.58 17.99 3.23
C GLU A 162 -4.30 17.36 2.67
N THR A 163 -3.26 18.18 2.46
CA THR A 163 -1.96 17.72 1.97
C THR A 163 -0.90 18.02 3.03
N TYR A 164 -0.25 16.98 3.53
CA TYR A 164 0.87 17.08 4.46
C TYR A 164 2.13 16.62 3.77
N ALA A 165 3.08 17.54 3.56
CA ALA A 165 4.42 17.23 3.08
C ALA A 165 5.37 17.15 4.26
N VAL A 166 5.85 15.95 4.59
CA VAL A 166 6.63 15.69 5.80
C VAL A 166 8.02 15.21 5.41
N PRO A 167 9.10 15.89 5.85
CA PRO A 167 10.46 15.38 5.66
C PRO A 167 10.61 13.97 6.22
N VAL A 168 11.33 13.08 5.53
CA VAL A 168 11.41 11.65 5.92
C VAL A 168 12.06 11.42 7.30
N ASP A 169 12.84 12.39 7.79
CA ASP A 169 13.48 12.38 9.11
C ASP A 169 12.58 12.93 10.23
N ARG A 170 11.35 13.36 9.89
CA ARG A 170 10.32 13.89 10.81
C ARG A 170 9.10 12.98 10.92
N ILE A 171 9.27 11.69 10.65
CA ILE A 171 8.19 10.70 10.68
C ILE A 171 8.45 9.71 11.81
N GLU A 172 7.49 9.63 12.73
CA GLU A 172 7.47 8.62 13.80
C GLU A 172 6.27 7.72 13.61
N THR A 173 6.49 6.41 13.68
CA THR A 173 5.42 5.41 13.67
C THR A 173 5.72 4.30 14.63
N PHE A 174 4.68 3.72 15.20
CA PHE A 174 4.77 2.53 16.03
C PHE A 174 3.61 1.59 15.71
N TYR A 175 3.93 0.33 15.51
CA TYR A 175 2.95 -0.73 15.28
C TYR A 175 3.22 -1.85 16.28
N GLY A 176 2.29 -2.06 17.21
CA GLY A 176 2.39 -3.09 18.23
C GLY A 176 1.43 -4.23 17.97
N ASN A 177 1.72 -5.39 18.54
CA ASN A 177 0.80 -6.54 18.58
C ASN A 177 0.25 -6.98 17.21
N GLY A 178 1.09 -6.90 16.16
CA GLY A 178 0.73 -7.33 14.81
C GLY A 178 -0.11 -6.33 14.01
N ALA A 179 -0.25 -5.07 14.44
CA ALA A 179 -0.95 -4.05 13.67
C ALA A 179 -0.27 -3.82 12.30
N ALA A 180 -1.06 -3.90 11.22
CA ALA A 180 -0.62 -3.69 9.84
C ALA A 180 -1.54 -2.69 9.13
N VAL A 181 -1.30 -1.41 9.38
CA VAL A 181 -2.12 -0.28 8.91
C VAL A 181 -1.24 0.92 8.55
N GLY A 182 -1.82 1.90 7.88
CA GLY A 182 -1.18 3.17 7.57
C GLY A 182 0.11 3.02 6.77
N LEU A 183 1.13 3.82 7.09
CA LEU A 183 2.37 3.89 6.33
C LEU A 183 3.09 2.53 6.22
N ALA A 184 3.15 1.74 7.30
CA ALA A 184 3.82 0.44 7.30
C ALA A 184 3.23 -0.54 6.27
N LYS A 185 1.94 -0.43 5.98
CA LYS A 185 1.29 -1.25 4.95
C LYS A 185 1.75 -0.86 3.54
N MET A 186 2.13 0.41 3.33
CA MET A 186 2.48 0.96 2.02
C MET A 186 3.96 0.81 1.68
N VAL A 187 4.84 0.94 2.69
CA VAL A 187 6.30 0.92 2.49
C VAL A 187 6.97 -0.28 3.15
N GLY A 188 6.21 -1.11 3.85
CA GLY A 188 6.74 -2.20 4.68
C GLY A 188 7.04 -1.75 6.11
N ALA A 189 7.41 -2.72 6.94
CA ALA A 189 7.67 -2.53 8.36
C ALA A 189 8.97 -3.21 8.78
N VAL A 190 9.68 -2.62 9.74
CA VAL A 190 10.92 -3.13 10.33
C VAL A 190 10.83 -3.12 11.85
N PRO A 191 11.66 -3.90 12.58
CA PRO A 191 11.68 -3.86 14.04
C PRO A 191 11.87 -2.43 14.56
N VAL A 192 11.07 -2.01 15.55
CA VAL A 192 11.07 -0.63 16.06
C VAL A 192 12.46 -0.15 16.49
N ALA A 193 13.27 -1.06 17.05
CA ALA A 193 14.61 -0.78 17.54
C ALA A 193 15.60 -0.36 16.44
N SER A 194 15.30 -0.64 15.16
CA SER A 194 16.14 -0.27 14.02
C SER A 194 16.17 1.24 13.74
N ARG A 195 15.13 1.99 14.12
CA ARG A 195 15.05 3.45 13.91
C ARG A 195 15.18 4.29 15.19
N GLY A 196 15.32 3.66 16.35
CA GLY A 196 15.47 4.34 17.64
C GLY A 196 14.56 3.76 18.74
N ARG A 197 15.02 3.88 19.99
CA ARG A 197 14.34 3.29 21.17
C ARG A 197 13.16 4.14 21.63
N THR A 198 13.22 5.46 21.45
CA THR A 198 12.17 6.40 21.85
C THR A 198 11.47 7.01 20.63
N ALA A 199 10.23 7.50 20.82
CA ALA A 199 9.52 8.24 19.77
C ALA A 199 10.29 9.48 19.33
N ARG A 200 10.90 10.21 20.29
CA ARG A 200 11.71 11.41 20.06
C ARG A 200 12.90 11.13 19.13
N GLN A 201 13.62 10.03 19.37
CA GLN A 201 14.71 9.55 18.53
C GLN A 201 14.24 9.21 17.10
N ARG A 202 13.11 8.49 16.98
CA ARG A 202 12.53 8.15 15.67
C ARG A 202 12.05 9.38 14.89
N LEU A 203 11.54 10.39 15.59
CA LEU A 203 11.09 11.68 15.04
C LEU A 203 12.26 12.63 14.70
N GLY A 204 13.52 12.23 14.93
CA GLY A 204 14.69 13.08 14.69
C GLY A 204 14.74 14.32 15.60
N THR A 205 14.04 14.28 16.73
CA THR A 205 14.03 15.34 17.74
C THR A 205 14.95 14.92 18.90
N ARG A 206 15.67 15.87 19.50
CA ARG A 206 16.56 15.60 20.65
C ARG A 206 15.76 15.47 21.93
#